data_AF-U9WBM8-F1
#
_entry.id   AF-U9WBM8-F1
#
_cell.length_a   1.000
_cell.length_b   1.000
_cell.length_c   1.000
_cell.angle_alpha   90.00
_cell.angle_beta   90.00
_cell.angle_gamma   90.00
#
_symmetry.space_group_name_H-M   'P 1'
#
loop_
_entity.id
_entity.type
_entity.pdbx_description
1 polymer ?
#
loop_
_entity_poly.entity_id
_entity_poly.type
_entity_poly.pdbx_seq_one_letter_code
_entity_poly.pdbx_strand_id
1 'polypeptide(L)'
;MISIAFAERRAVYSKVYPDNPDLKAFPKFKSAMPHRIDVTLQLGDMLFIPAGWWHEVTSVGDDMVCAINRWWNVPLQRALSNWSKLRAHIGSLLGMPHTLLDLLDAMASSDCRQQKLRALVQRF
;
A
#
# COMPACT_ATOMS: atom_id res chain seq x y z
N MET A 1 -4.13 -5.85 13.13
CA MET A 1 -2.72 -5.41 12.86
C MET A 1 -2.44 -5.72 11.40
N ILE A 2 -2.48 -4.72 10.53
CA ILE A 2 -2.26 -4.90 9.09
C ILE A 2 -0.75 -5.17 8.90
N SER A 3 -0.36 -6.43 8.81
CA SER A 3 1.04 -6.81 8.58
C SER A 3 1.15 -7.65 7.33
N ILE A 4 1.81 -7.10 6.30
CA ILE A 4 2.70 -7.85 5.44
C ILE A 4 3.99 -7.04 5.34
N ALA A 5 5.06 -7.62 5.88
CA ALA A 5 6.40 -7.08 5.90
C ALA A 5 6.94 -6.90 4.47
N PHE A 6 6.93 -5.67 3.98
CA PHE A 6 7.96 -5.12 3.08
C PHE A 6 8.16 -3.65 3.48
N ALA A 7 9.42 -3.27 3.62
CA ALA A 7 9.88 -2.01 4.19
C ALA A 7 9.16 -0.76 3.64
N GLU A 8 8.77 0.12 4.56
CA GLU A 8 8.73 1.59 4.46
C GLU A 8 8.00 2.32 3.32
N ARG A 9 7.15 1.67 2.51
CA ARG A 9 6.23 2.41 1.62
C ARG A 9 5.01 2.94 2.38
N ARG A 10 5.10 4.16 2.94
CA ARG A 10 3.96 4.86 3.59
C ARG A 10 2.72 5.02 2.69
N ALA A 11 2.84 4.88 1.37
CA ALA A 11 1.74 5.08 0.43
C ALA A 11 0.77 3.89 0.29
N VAL A 12 1.11 2.69 0.79
CA VAL A 12 0.24 1.50 0.68
C VAL A 12 -0.66 1.26 1.90
N TYR A 13 -0.51 2.06 2.96
CA TYR A 13 -1.31 1.95 4.18
C TYR A 13 -2.32 3.10 4.29
N SER A 14 -3.52 2.78 4.77
CA SER A 14 -4.49 3.79 5.14
C SER A 14 -4.04 4.53 6.40
N LYS A 15 -4.31 5.84 6.46
CA LYS A 15 -4.16 6.64 7.68
C LYS A 15 -5.39 6.56 8.59
N VAL A 16 -6.48 5.96 8.10
CA VAL A 16 -7.74 5.86 8.82
C VAL A 16 -7.79 4.52 9.55
N TYR A 17 -8.06 4.56 10.84
CA TYR A 17 -8.42 3.39 11.64
C TYR A 17 -9.91 3.09 11.44
N PRO A 18 -10.28 1.91 10.89
CA PRO A 18 -11.68 1.62 10.57
C PRO A 18 -12.60 1.56 11.80
N ASP A 19 -12.11 1.10 12.95
CA ASP A 19 -12.91 0.94 14.17
C ASP A 19 -13.19 2.25 14.89
N ASN A 20 -12.35 3.27 14.69
CA ASN A 20 -12.55 4.62 15.21
C ASN A 20 -12.05 5.67 14.19
N PRO A 21 -12.82 5.93 13.12
CA PRO A 21 -12.35 6.77 12.03
C PRO A 21 -12.46 8.26 12.38
N ASP A 22 -11.36 9.02 12.20
CA ASP A 22 -11.40 10.48 12.23
C ASP A 22 -12.04 11.03 10.94
N LEU A 23 -13.37 11.19 10.99
CA LEU A 23 -14.15 11.73 9.87
C LEU A 23 -13.94 13.23 9.63
N LYS A 24 -13.32 13.96 10.56
CA LYS A 24 -12.95 15.37 10.32
C LYS A 24 -11.73 15.44 9.42
N ALA A 25 -10.71 14.64 9.68
CA ALA A 25 -9.53 14.53 8.84
C ALA A 25 -9.79 13.80 7.53
N PHE A 26 -10.67 12.78 7.54
CA PHE A 26 -10.94 11.91 6.39
C PHE A 26 -12.44 11.78 6.07
N PRO A 27 -13.12 12.86 5.64
CA PRO A 27 -14.57 12.86 5.45
C PRO A 27 -15.06 11.87 4.39
N LYS A 28 -14.24 11.57 3.38
CA LYS A 28 -14.56 10.60 2.31
C LYS A 28 -14.60 9.15 2.80
N PHE A 29 -14.11 8.86 4.00
CA PHE A 29 -14.22 7.52 4.57
C PHE A 29 -15.68 7.14 4.85
N LYS A 30 -16.53 8.14 5.16
CA LYS A 30 -17.97 7.92 5.37
C LYS A 30 -18.67 7.31 4.15
N SER A 31 -18.27 7.70 2.93
CA SER A 31 -18.81 7.10 1.70
C SER A 31 -18.19 5.74 1.36
N ALA A 32 -17.02 5.41 1.91
CA ALA A 32 -16.38 4.12 1.69
C ALA A 32 -16.93 3.02 2.60
N MET A 33 -17.33 3.37 3.83
CA MET A 33 -17.82 2.43 4.84
C MET A 33 -18.95 1.50 4.36
N PRO A 34 -19.97 1.98 3.59
CA PRO A 34 -21.04 1.10 3.10
C PRO A 34 -20.58 0.03 2.10
N HIS A 35 -19.37 0.16 1.53
CA HIS A 35 -18.79 -0.82 0.61
C HIS A 35 -17.88 -1.84 1.31
N ARG A 36 -17.76 -1.76 2.64
CA ARG A 36 -16.99 -2.71 3.46
C ARG A 36 -17.65 -4.09 3.40
N ILE A 37 -16.81 -5.12 3.29
CA ILE A 37 -17.22 -6.52 3.40
C ILE A 37 -16.42 -7.13 4.54
N ASP A 38 -17.11 -7.67 5.53
CA ASP A 38 -16.52 -8.36 6.67
C ASP A 38 -16.65 -9.87 6.50
N VAL A 39 -15.55 -10.57 6.75
CA VAL A 39 -15.48 -12.04 6.68
C VAL A 39 -14.69 -12.53 7.88
N THR A 40 -15.25 -13.48 8.62
CA THR A 40 -14.56 -14.18 9.72
C THR A 40 -14.13 -15.55 9.22
N LEU A 41 -12.82 -15.79 9.23
CA LEU A 41 -12.24 -17.06 8.80
C LEU A 41 -12.10 -18.03 9.98
N GLN A 42 -12.49 -19.28 9.76
CA GLN A 42 -12.26 -20.39 10.68
C GLN A 42 -11.01 -21.17 10.28
N LEU A 43 -10.59 -22.10 11.14
CA LEU A 43 -9.47 -22.98 10.88
C LEU A 43 -9.69 -23.77 9.58
N GLY A 44 -8.76 -23.65 8.64
CA GLY A 44 -8.81 -24.34 7.34
C GLY A 44 -9.50 -23.55 6.22
N ASP A 45 -10.15 -22.43 6.54
CA ASP A 45 -10.72 -21.56 5.52
C ASP A 45 -9.64 -20.86 4.69
N MET A 46 -9.99 -20.58 3.43
CA MET A 46 -9.13 -19.84 2.52
C MET A 46 -9.87 -18.63 1.96
N LEU A 47 -9.22 -17.47 2.02
CA LEU A 47 -9.71 -16.23 1.44
C LEU A 47 -8.85 -15.84 0.24
N PHE A 48 -9.49 -15.67 -0.92
CA PHE A 48 -8.85 -15.08 -2.08
C PHE A 48 -9.07 -13.57 -2.10
N ILE A 49 -7.98 -12.80 -2.07
CA ILE A 49 -8.00 -11.33 -2.12
C ILE A 49 -7.45 -10.88 -3.48
N PRO A 50 -8.27 -10.30 -4.37
CA PRO A 50 -7.79 -9.83 -5.66
C PRO A 50 -6.76 -8.69 -5.53
N ALA A 51 -5.76 -8.68 -6.41
CA ALA A 51 -4.71 -7.67 -6.38
C ALA A 51 -5.26 -6.24 -6.56
N GLY A 52 -4.99 -5.39 -5.57
CA GLY A 52 -5.45 -3.99 -5.49
C GLY A 52 -6.62 -3.77 -4.54
N TRP A 53 -7.14 -4.82 -3.90
CA TRP A 53 -8.17 -4.70 -2.87
C TRP A 53 -7.58 -4.28 -1.54
N TRP A 54 -8.22 -3.29 -0.91
CA TRP A 54 -7.98 -2.92 0.48
C TRP A 54 -8.49 -4.03 1.39
N HIS A 55 -7.70 -4.40 2.39
CA HIS A 55 -8.07 -5.39 3.38
C HIS A 55 -7.46 -5.02 4.74
N GLU A 56 -8.24 -5.21 5.79
CA GLU A 56 -7.85 -5.08 7.19
C GLU A 56 -7.91 -6.48 7.79
N VAL A 57 -6.96 -6.82 8.66
CA VAL A 57 -6.90 -8.14 9.29
C VAL A 57 -6.76 -7.96 10.79
N THR A 58 -7.79 -8.43 11.48
CA THR A 58 -7.88 -8.46 12.94
C THR A 58 -8.02 -9.91 13.40
N SER A 59 -7.12 -10.32 14.30
CA SER A 59 -7.24 -11.59 15.01
C SER A 59 -8.36 -11.47 16.05
N VAL A 60 -9.25 -12.46 16.09
CA VAL A 60 -10.37 -12.50 17.02
C VAL A 60 -10.13 -13.59 18.06
N GLY A 61 -10.35 -13.27 19.34
CA GLY A 61 -10.16 -14.19 20.47
C GLY A 61 -8.79 -14.07 21.13
N ASP A 62 -8.60 -14.83 22.20
CA ASP A 62 -7.40 -14.83 23.03
C ASP A 62 -6.37 -15.90 22.60
N ASP A 63 -6.76 -16.79 21.70
CA ASP A 63 -5.91 -17.85 21.17
C ASP A 63 -4.92 -17.34 20.12
N MET A 64 -3.83 -18.09 19.93
CA MET A 64 -2.84 -17.78 18.91
C MET A 64 -3.40 -18.03 17.50
N VAL A 65 -3.40 -16.99 16.66
CA VAL A 65 -3.80 -17.08 15.26
C VAL A 65 -2.55 -17.17 14.36
N CYS A 66 -2.50 -18.18 13.49
CA CYS A 66 -1.49 -18.32 12.45
C CYS A 66 -2.16 -18.41 11.08
N ALA A 67 -1.75 -17.54 10.15
CA ALA A 67 -2.26 -17.51 8.78
C ALA A 67 -1.09 -17.52 7.78
N ILE A 68 -1.27 -18.27 6.68
CA ILE A 68 -0.28 -18.37 5.60
C ILE A 68 -0.88 -17.75 4.35
N ASN A 69 -0.13 -16.87 3.69
CA ASN A 69 -0.52 -16.29 2.41
C ASN A 69 0.38 -16.79 1.28
N ARG A 70 -0.17 -16.81 0.07
CA ARG A 70 0.58 -17.12 -1.16
C ARG A 70 0.34 -16.03 -2.19
N TRP A 71 1.43 -15.38 -2.61
CA TRP A 71 1.41 -14.33 -3.61
C TRP A 71 1.86 -14.87 -4.97
N TRP A 72 1.27 -14.33 -6.03
CA TRP A 72 1.72 -14.60 -7.40
C TRP A 72 1.57 -13.35 -8.26
N ASN A 73 2.41 -13.26 -9.29
CA ASN A 73 2.42 -12.10 -10.19
C ASN A 73 1.18 -12.10 -11.09
N VAL A 74 0.60 -10.92 -11.26
CA VAL A 74 -0.53 -10.70 -12.18
C VAL A 74 0.05 -10.21 -13.52
N PRO A 75 -0.35 -10.77 -14.67
CA PRO A 75 0.15 -10.33 -15.97
C PRO A 75 -0.11 -8.84 -16.22
N LEU A 76 0.84 -8.15 -16.85
CA LEU A 76 0.78 -6.69 -17.13
C LEU A 76 -0.49 -6.31 -17.90
N GLN A 77 -0.95 -7.17 -18.81
CA GLN A 77 -2.18 -6.96 -19.58
C GLN A 77 -3.42 -6.73 -18.69
N ARG A 78 -3.52 -7.44 -17.55
CA ARG A 78 -4.58 -7.24 -16.55
C ARG A 78 -4.35 -6.02 -15.66
N ALA A 79 -3.11 -5.53 -15.58
CA ALA A 79 -2.80 -4.29 -14.86
C ALA A 79 -3.24 -3.07 -15.67
N LEU A 80 -3.06 -3.10 -16.99
CA LEU A 80 -3.47 -2.00 -17.89
C LEU A 80 -4.99 -1.95 -18.12
N SER A 81 -5.70 -3.06 -18.01
CA SER A 81 -7.16 -3.11 -18.16
C SER A 81 -7.94 -2.58 -16.94
N ASN A 82 -7.27 -2.28 -15.84
CA ASN A 82 -7.89 -1.80 -14.61
C ASN A 82 -7.51 -0.33 -14.35
N TRP A 83 -8.49 0.57 -14.41
CA TRP A 83 -8.31 2.01 -14.25
C TRP A 83 -7.53 2.39 -12.97
N SER A 84 -7.78 1.71 -11.85
CA SER A 84 -7.10 1.97 -10.59
C SER A 84 -5.59 1.69 -10.66
N LYS A 85 -5.21 0.64 -11.41
CA LYS A 85 -3.80 0.27 -11.63
C LYS A 85 -3.16 1.15 -12.70
N LEU A 86 -3.86 1.40 -13.80
CA LEU A 86 -3.40 2.31 -14.86
C LEU A 86 -3.10 3.71 -14.30
N ARG A 87 -4.01 4.26 -13.47
CA ARG A 87 -3.80 5.56 -12.80
C ARG A 87 -2.56 5.57 -11.91
N ALA A 88 -2.28 4.47 -11.20
CA ALA A 88 -1.08 4.37 -10.37
C ALA A 88 0.20 4.40 -11.23
N HIS A 89 0.21 3.66 -12.36
CA HIS A 89 1.34 3.68 -13.29
C HIS A 89 1.53 5.05 -13.95
N ILE A 90 0.44 5.71 -14.38
CA ILE A 90 0.49 7.08 -14.91
C ILE A 90 1.01 8.05 -13.84
N GLY A 91 0.53 7.95 -12.60
CA GLY A 91 1.02 8.78 -11.51
C GLY A 91 2.51 8.59 -11.24
N SER A 92 2.99 7.34 -11.26
CA SER A 92 4.41 7.04 -11.16
C SER A 92 5.22 7.64 -12.31
N LEU A 93 4.73 7.51 -13.55
CA LEU A 93 5.37 8.04 -14.76
C LEU A 93 5.45 9.58 -14.71
N LEU A 94 4.35 10.26 -14.34
CA LEU A 94 4.31 11.72 -14.21
C LEU A 94 5.15 12.25 -13.05
N GLY A 95 5.37 11.44 -12.01
CA GLY A 95 6.28 11.76 -10.91
C GLY A 95 7.76 11.56 -11.25
N MET A 96 8.08 10.78 -12.30
CA MET A 96 9.47 10.46 -12.66
C MET A 96 10.35 11.68 -12.97
N PRO A 97 9.89 12.72 -13.70
CA PRO A 97 10.71 13.90 -13.99
C PRO A 97 11.20 14.59 -12.71
N HIS A 98 10.35 14.75 -11.70
CA HIS A 98 10.75 15.38 -10.44
C HIS A 98 11.75 14.50 -9.66
N THR A 99 11.51 13.19 -9.59
CA THR A 99 12.46 12.29 -8.92
C THR A 99 13.80 12.19 -9.66
N LEU A 100 13.80 12.34 -10.99
CA LEU A 100 14.99 12.36 -11.81
C LEU A 100 15.78 13.65 -11.59
N LEU A 101 15.10 14.79 -11.49
CA LEU A 101 15.72 16.06 -11.12
C LEU A 101 16.32 16.01 -9.70
N ASP A 102 15.59 15.50 -8.71
CA ASP A 102 16.09 15.29 -7.35
C ASP A 102 17.35 14.40 -7.33
N LEU A 103 17.36 13.36 -8.18
CA LEU A 103 18.50 12.46 -8.32
C LEU A 103 19.69 13.17 -8.99
N LEU A 104 19.46 13.95 -10.05
CA LEU A 104 20.50 14.72 -10.74
C LEU A 104 21.12 15.77 -9.82
N ASP A 105 20.31 16.48 -9.03
CA ASP A 105 20.77 17.42 -8.02
C ASP A 105 21.59 16.73 -6.92
N ALA A 106 21.17 15.55 -6.47
CA ALA A 106 21.91 14.74 -5.52
C ALA A 106 23.27 14.25 -6.08
N MET A 107 23.32 13.95 -7.39
CA MET A 107 24.56 13.54 -8.08
C MET A 107 25.51 14.73 -8.35
N ALA A 108 24.96 15.92 -8.59
CA ALA A 108 25.72 17.14 -8.85
C ALA A 108 26.29 17.79 -7.58
N SER A 109 25.65 17.61 -6.41
CA SER A 109 26.19 18.10 -5.14
C SER A 109 27.38 17.26 -4.68
N SER A 110 28.56 17.89 -4.57
CA SER A 110 29.82 17.28 -4.11
C SER A 110 29.80 16.88 -2.63
N ASP A 111 29.08 17.63 -1.80
CA ASP A 111 28.88 17.32 -0.39
C ASP A 111 27.58 16.55 -0.18
N CYS A 112 27.63 15.49 0.65
CA CYS A 112 26.47 14.71 1.08
C CYS A 112 25.90 13.70 0.05
N ARG A 113 26.69 13.26 -0.93
CA ARG A 113 26.27 12.24 -1.94
C ARG A 113 25.68 10.97 -1.29
N GLN A 114 26.28 10.48 -0.19
CA GLN A 114 25.78 9.27 0.50
C GLN A 114 24.49 9.49 1.30
N GLN A 115 24.28 10.66 1.92
CA GLN A 115 23.11 10.90 2.77
C GLN A 115 21.87 11.22 1.94
N LYS A 116 22.02 12.05 0.88
CA LYS A 116 20.92 12.33 -0.05
C LYS A 116 20.51 11.09 -0.85
N LEU A 117 21.46 10.28 -1.33
CA LEU A 117 21.15 9.00 -1.99
C LEU A 117 20.44 8.02 -1.05
N ARG A 118 20.90 7.89 0.21
CA ARG A 118 20.22 7.02 1.20
C ARG A 118 18.78 7.47 1.47
N ALA A 119 18.54 8.78 1.61
CA ALA A 119 17.19 9.33 1.79
C ALA A 119 16.28 9.13 0.55
N LEU A 120 16.85 9.15 -0.66
CA LEU A 120 16.14 8.90 -1.91
C LEU A 120 15.80 7.41 -2.10
N VAL A 121 16.72 6.51 -1.77
CA VAL A 121 16.48 5.06 -1.78
C VAL A 121 15.38 4.67 -0.79
N GLN A 122 15.34 5.29 0.40
CA GLN A 122 14.28 5.07 1.39
C GLN A 122 12.89 5.62 0.98
N ARG A 123 12.82 6.40 -0.11
CA ARG A 123 11.55 6.94 -0.66
C ARG A 123 10.84 5.93 -1.57
N PHE A 124 11.54 4.88 -2.02
CA PHE A 124 11.06 3.83 -2.93
C PHE A 124 11.03 2.46 -2.26
#